data_AF-A0A1G0K864-F1
#
_entry.id   AF-A0A1G0K864-F1
#
_cell.length_a   1.000
_cell.length_b   1.000
_cell.length_c   1.000
_cell.angle_alpha   90.00
_cell.angle_beta   90.00
_cell.angle_gamma   90.00
#
_symmetry.space_group_name_H-M   'P 1'
#
loop_
_entity.id
_entity.type
_entity.pdbx_description
1 polymer ?
#
loop_
_entity_poly.entity_id
_entity_poly.type
_entity_poly.pdbx_seq_one_letter_code
_entity_poly.pdbx_strand_id
1 'polypeptide(L)' 'MQGMDRNGESEQQLRQKQAELRERVDAIRRDFKSGLDPDFEEQAVQLENAEVLDALLKQALTELEEIEQKLRRREK' A
#
# COMPACT_ATOMS: atom_id res chain seq x y z
N MET A 1 -27.86 5.53 -11.80
CA MET A 1 -27.20 5.87 -10.53
C MET A 1 -26.19 6.97 -10.83
N GLN A 2 -26.20 8.01 -9.98
CA GLN A 2 -25.47 9.28 -10.09
C GLN A 2 -24.01 9.07 -10.49
N GLY A 3 -23.49 9.81 -11.46
CA GLY A 3 -22.90 11.11 -11.19
C GLY A 3 -21.38 10.95 -11.21
N MET A 4 -20.83 10.76 -12.40
CA MET A 4 -19.38 10.78 -12.62
C MET A 4 -18.91 12.24 -12.47
N ASP A 5 -18.64 12.63 -11.23
CA ASP A 5 -18.05 13.93 -10.93
C ASP A 5 -16.69 14.04 -11.60
N ARG A 6 -16.59 15.08 -12.41
CA ARG A 6 -15.41 15.47 -13.18
C ARG A 6 -14.33 15.93 -12.19
N ASN A 7 -13.16 15.31 -12.27
CA ASN A 7 -11.87 15.89 -11.88
C ASN A 7 -11.52 16.01 -10.38
N GLY A 8 -12.08 15.16 -9.51
CA GLY A 8 -11.57 14.98 -8.15
C GLY A 8 -12.02 13.66 -7.53
N GLU A 9 -11.08 12.90 -6.94
CA GLU A 9 -11.40 11.68 -6.19
C GLU A 9 -12.42 12.03 -5.08
N SER A 10 -13.60 11.41 -5.10
CA SER A 10 -14.64 11.61 -4.07
C SER A 10 -14.15 11.06 -2.72
N GLU A 11 -14.67 11.58 -1.60
CA GLU A 11 -14.28 11.11 -0.26
C GLU A 11 -14.44 9.58 -0.13
N GLN A 12 -15.54 9.02 -0.64
CA GLN A 12 -15.76 7.58 -0.67
C GLN A 12 -14.68 6.82 -1.45
N GLN A 13 -14.23 7.35 -2.59
CA GLN A 13 -13.16 6.73 -3.39
C GLN A 13 -11.82 6.79 -2.64
N LEU A 14 -11.52 7.91 -1.98
CA LEU A 14 -10.31 8.05 -1.17
C LEU A 14 -10.32 7.09 0.02
N ARG A 15 -11.46 6.93 0.70
CA ARG A 15 -11.60 5.95 1.80
C ARG A 15 -11.48 4.51 1.29
N GLN A 16 -12.04 4.20 0.12
CA GLN A 16 -11.90 2.89 -0.50
C GLN A 16 -10.44 2.60 -0.83
N LYS A 17 -9.76 3.54 -1.49
CA LYS A 17 -8.34 3.45 -1.84
C LYS A 17 -7.45 3.34 -0.61
N GLN A 18 -7.77 4.06 0.48
CA GLN A 18 -7.10 3.93 1.77
C GLN A 18 -7.22 2.50 2.33
N ALA A 19 -8.41 1.91 2.28
CA ALA A 19 -8.64 0.54 2.75
C ALA A 19 -7.87 -0.48 1.91
N GLU A 20 -7.91 -0.34 0.58
CA GLU A 20 -7.15 -1.19 -0.35
C GLU A 20 -5.64 -1.11 -0.13
N LEU A 21 -5.10 0.10 0.06
CA LEU A 21 -3.67 0.29 0.36
C LEU A 21 -3.28 -0.35 1.69
N ARG A 22 -4.13 -0.23 2.72
CA ARG A 22 -3.89 -0.87 4.02
C ARG A 22 -3.87 -2.39 3.91
N GLU A 23 -4.81 -2.97 3.17
CA GLU A 23 -4.85 -4.41 2.92
C GLU A 23 -3.61 -4.87 2.16
N ARG A 24 -3.21 -4.14 1.12
CA ARG A 24 -1.99 -4.43 0.35
C ARG A 24 -0.72 -4.37 1.19
N VAL A 25 -0.59 -3.36 2.06
CA VAL A 25 0.52 -3.24 3.00
C VAL A 25 0.57 -4.43 3.96
N ASP A 26 -0.59 -4.85 4.46
CA ASP A 26 -0.66 -5.96 5.40
C ASP A 26 -0.32 -7.31 4.73
N ALA A 27 -0.78 -7.52 3.49
CA ALA A 27 -0.41 -8.68 2.68
C ALA A 27 1.10 -8.76 2.43
N ILE A 28 1.73 -7.65 1.99
CA ILE A 28 3.19 -7.56 1.78
C ILE A 28 3.97 -7.93 3.05
N ARG A 29 3.51 -7.45 4.22
CA ARG A 29 4.14 -7.76 5.51
C ARG A 29 4.00 -9.23 5.92
N ARG A 30 2.89 -9.88 5.59
CA ARG A 30 2.68 -11.30 5.86
C ARG A 30 3.56 -12.17 4.97
N ASP A 31 3.64 -11.85 3.68
CA ASP A 31 4.49 -12.56 2.72
C ASP A 31 5.96 -12.47 3.13
N PHE A 32 6.42 -11.29 3.56
CA PHE A 32 7.77 -11.10 4.09
C PHE A 32 8.07 -11.97 5.32
N LYS A 33 7.10 -12.12 6.23
CA LYS A 33 7.25 -12.98 7.43
C LYS A 33 7.24 -14.46 7.11
N SER A 34 6.57 -14.87 6.03
CA SER A 34 6.39 -16.29 5.69
C SER A 34 7.52 -16.85 4.81
N GLY A 35 8.35 -16.01 4.19
CA GLY A 35 9.40 -16.42 3.25
C GLY A 35 10.80 -16.61 3.83
N LEU A 36 11.00 -16.44 5.14
CA LEU A 36 12.31 -16.57 5.80
C LEU A 36 12.68 -18.06 6.04
N ASP A 37 12.78 -18.86 4.97
CA ASP A 37 13.45 -20.17 5.01
C ASP A 37 14.95 -19.98 4.67
N PRO A 38 15.89 -20.49 5.49
CA PRO A 38 17.30 -20.08 5.45
C PRO A 38 18.20 -20.91 4.51
N ASP A 39 17.73 -21.33 3.33
CA ASP A 39 18.58 -22.05 2.38
C ASP A 39 19.54 -21.09 1.65
N PHE A 40 20.81 -21.49 1.47
CA PHE A 40 21.89 -20.58 1.04
C PHE A 40 21.75 -20.11 -0.42
N GLU A 41 21.16 -20.93 -1.30
CA GLU A 41 20.84 -20.52 -2.68
C GLU A 41 19.63 -19.58 -2.73
N GLU A 42 18.69 -19.70 -1.79
CA GLU A 42 17.52 -18.83 -1.72
C GLU A 42 17.82 -17.48 -1.09
N GLN A 43 18.91 -17.34 -0.33
CA GLN A 43 19.25 -16.10 0.40
C GLN A 43 19.40 -14.87 -0.51
N ALA A 44 20.01 -15.01 -1.69
CA ALA A 44 20.16 -13.89 -2.62
C ALA A 44 18.81 -13.43 -3.18
N VAL A 45 17.94 -14.39 -3.52
CA VAL A 45 16.59 -14.15 -4.02
C VAL A 45 15.70 -13.56 -2.92
N GLN A 46 15.83 -14.03 -1.68
CA GLN A 46 15.12 -13.49 -0.53
C GLN A 46 15.55 -12.04 -0.21
N LEU A 47 16.83 -11.71 -0.36
CA LEU A 47 17.34 -10.34 -0.18
C LEU A 47 16.82 -9.39 -1.27
N GLU A 48 16.83 -9.81 -2.54
CA GLU A 48 16.26 -9.02 -3.64
C GLU A 48 14.76 -8.82 -3.46
N ASN A 49 14.02 -9.89 -3.14
CA ASN A 49 12.60 -9.82 -2.82
C ASN A 49 12.33 -8.90 -1.62
N ALA A 50 13.16 -8.96 -0.58
CA ALA A 50 13.04 -8.08 0.58
C ALA A 50 13.20 -6.60 0.21
N GLU A 51 14.16 -6.27 -0.65
CA GLU A 51 14.38 -4.90 -1.12
C GLU A 51 13.21 -4.40 -1.99
N VAL A 52 12.70 -5.24 -2.90
CA VAL A 52 11.54 -4.93 -3.74
C VAL A 52 10.27 -4.75 -2.89
N LEU A 53 10.03 -5.64 -1.92
CA LEU A 53 8.89 -5.56 -1.01
C LEU A 53 8.98 -4.33 -0.10
N ASP A 54 10.16 -3.97 0.39
CA ASP A 54 10.37 -2.74 1.16
C ASP A 54 10.09 -1.48 0.31
N ALA A 55 10.53 -1.45 -0.94
CA ALA A 55 10.24 -0.36 -1.86
C ALA A 55 8.72 -0.23 -2.13
N LEU A 56 8.04 -1.35 -2.37
CA LEU A 56 6.58 -1.38 -2.55
C LEU A 56 5.84 -0.92 -1.29
N LEU A 57 6.30 -1.34 -0.12
CA LEU A 57 5.75 -0.93 1.17
C LEU A 57 5.92 0.57 1.38
N LYS A 58 7.11 1.12 1.16
CA LYS A 58 7.37 2.56 1.27
C LYS A 58 6.48 3.36 0.33
N GLN A 59 6.35 2.94 -0.92
CA GLN A 59 5.48 3.60 -1.89
C GLN A 59 4.02 3.59 -1.44
N ALA A 60 3.52 2.44 -0.99
CA ALA A 60 2.13 2.31 -0.51
C ALA A 60 1.87 3.17 0.73
N LEU A 61 2.84 3.29 1.65
CA LEU A 61 2.73 4.16 2.82
C LEU A 61 2.72 5.64 2.44
N THR A 62 3.57 6.06 1.49
CA THR A 62 3.56 7.43 0.97
C THR A 62 2.20 7.77 0.36
N GLU A 63 1.66 6.90 -0.49
CA GLU A 63 0.37 7.11 -1.13
C GLU A 63 -0.78 7.14 -0.10
N LEU A 64 -0.70 6.30 0.94
CA LEU A 64 -1.65 6.32 2.06
C LEU A 64 -1.63 7.68 2.77
N GLU A 65 -0.44 8.21 3.06
CA GLU A 65 -0.28 9.50 3.74
C GLU A 65 -0.87 10.64 2.90
N GLU A 66 -0.64 10.64 1.58
CA GLU A 66 -1.24 11.62 0.68
C GLU A 66 -2.77 11.57 0.69
N ILE A 67 -3.34 10.36 0.68
CA ILE A 67 -4.80 10.16 0.77
C ILE A 67 -5.32 10.64 2.13
N GLU A 68 -4.64 10.32 3.23
CA GLU A 68 -5.01 10.77 4.57
C GLU A 68 -4.96 12.29 4.69
N GLN A 69 -3.97 12.95 4.09
CA GLN A 69 -3.93 14.41 4.02
C GLN A 69 -5.07 14.98 3.18
N LYS A 70 -5.38 14.38 2.02
CA LYS A 70 -6.51 14.78 1.16
C LYS A 70 -7.86 14.62 1.87
N LEU A 71 -8.03 13.59 2.69
CA LEU A 71 -9.22 13.37 3.52
C LEU A 71 -9.29 14.41 4.65
N ARG A 72 -8.20 14.57 5.41
CA ARG A 72 -8.12 15.53 6.52
C ARG A 72 -8.40 16.97 6.08
N ARG A 73 -7.97 17.37 4.88
CA ARG A 73 -8.26 18.70 4.31
C ARG A 73 -9.74 18.90 3.96
N ARG A 74 -10.48 17.83 3.69
CA ARG A 74 -11.92 17.88 3.37
C ARG A 74 -12.81 17.83 4.61
N GLU A 75 -12.34 17.20 5.68
CA GLU A 75 -13.04 17.15 6.98
C GLU A 75 -12.90 18.46 7.79
N LYS A 76 -12.16 19.45 7.28
CA LYS A 76 -11.88 20.75 7.92
C LYS A 76 -12.76 21.85 7.36
#